data_AF-A0A292E2N5-F1
#
_entry.id   AF-A0A292E2N5-F1
#
_cell.length_a   1.000
_cell.length_b   1.000
_cell.length_c   1.000
_cell.angle_alpha   90.00
_cell.angle_beta   90.00
_cell.angle_gamma   90.00
#
_symmetry.space_group_name_H-M   'P 1'
#
loop_
_entity.id
_entity.type
_entity.pdbx_description
1 polymer ?
#
loop_
_entity_poly.entity_id
_entity_poly.type
_entity_poly.pdbx_seq_one_letter_code
_entity_poly.pdbx_strand_id
1 'polypeptide(L)'
;MWPELETLLQDGIVGFFTQFELIEILAYPPNSKTPINLFTLAIAGDDGLSVLESGFLTKRIALKSLKGWSFGLHRQMLSIPKLLESLNVLKSEGTWLSASMPVWVGKLTPLQRQFVPANSLNDVPYNRVLKNNFGNGSLVFELIDPLKTDLAPLLSKSTSLLDLSEKISTAIPLHIGKLADRLGGVTIQLPVEIIQSRFGRRGGNYAVEIAWHPKATPRNLNATVEVVYDETILGFGSVNITDGEAIIAPDAGIGTFRGHIWDPQNSILLSATDETAFINTISFGMGLVRHEPRVFQSNAYDSNLQDMRVQLVGHDTQSIVGDTSASDIRRPVRNRIYKEERTRLTEQRRFVQYNPKQHGAATERSRALSDVRGLIDQFGFKGVWLWDPFLAPQDVIDTLFYNKNFGSEMRALTALKTPAGSTTTKEALKATYEALLQNLRSNFHGLKIEFRSSDGNNGWDFHDRFIIFPYLENGARAWSLGTSVNGLGKAHHILQEADNGQLIHDAFLELWDAVDQPTNLVWKQP
;
A
#
# COMPACT_ATOMS: atom_id res chain seq x y z
N MET A 1 24.93 -10.12 25.28
CA MET A 1 23.58 -10.70 25.50
C MET A 1 23.31 -10.98 26.96
N TRP A 2 23.85 -12.02 27.62
CA TRP A 2 23.38 -12.39 28.98
C TRP A 2 23.63 -11.38 30.10
N PRO A 3 24.86 -10.84 30.28
CA PRO A 3 25.08 -9.81 31.32
C PRO A 3 24.25 -8.55 31.09
N GLU A 4 23.99 -8.25 29.82
CA GLU A 4 23.16 -7.12 29.43
C GLU A 4 21.68 -7.36 29.76
N LEU A 5 21.14 -8.55 29.47
CA LEU A 5 19.78 -8.94 29.84
C LEU A 5 19.58 -8.87 31.37
N GLU A 6 20.51 -9.43 32.14
CA GLU A 6 20.46 -9.37 33.61
C GLU A 6 20.49 -7.94 34.14
N THR A 7 21.26 -7.05 33.51
CA THR A 7 21.26 -5.62 33.85
C THR A 7 19.89 -5.01 33.59
N LEU A 8 19.31 -5.21 32.40
CA LEU A 8 18.03 -4.60 32.03
C LEU A 8 16.82 -5.14 32.80
N LEU A 9 16.96 -6.31 33.42
CA LEU A 9 15.96 -6.89 34.32
C LEU A 9 15.98 -6.31 35.74
N GLN A 10 16.99 -5.50 36.07
CA GLN A 10 17.01 -4.82 37.36
C GLN A 10 15.88 -3.79 37.46
N ASP A 11 15.25 -3.76 38.62
CA ASP A 11 14.17 -2.83 38.93
C ASP A 11 14.55 -1.38 38.64
N GLY A 12 13.65 -0.68 37.97
CA GLY A 12 13.82 0.74 37.69
C GLY A 12 14.62 1.05 36.43
N ILE A 13 15.18 0.06 35.71
CA ILE A 13 15.88 0.30 34.44
C ILE A 13 14.91 0.36 33.27
N VAL A 14 14.27 -0.77 32.92
CA VAL A 14 13.28 -0.86 31.83
C VAL A 14 11.84 -0.99 32.35
N GLY A 15 11.68 -1.55 33.54
CA GLY A 15 10.41 -1.80 34.21
C GLY A 15 10.63 -2.34 35.62
N PHE A 16 9.60 -2.96 36.20
CA PHE A 16 9.62 -3.62 37.51
C PHE A 16 9.14 -5.07 37.33
N PHE A 17 9.93 -5.86 36.61
CA PHE A 17 9.53 -7.21 36.20
C PHE A 17 9.75 -8.21 37.33
N THR A 18 8.78 -9.09 37.53
CA THR A 18 8.86 -10.16 38.53
C THR A 18 8.86 -11.55 37.89
N GLN A 19 8.31 -11.65 36.67
CA GLN A 19 8.08 -12.90 35.98
C GLN A 19 8.15 -12.73 34.46
N PHE A 20 8.14 -13.87 33.77
CA PHE A 20 8.04 -13.98 32.32
C PHE A 20 6.83 -14.82 31.95
N GLU A 21 6.03 -14.30 31.02
CA GLU A 21 5.08 -15.11 30.28
C GLU A 21 5.80 -15.77 29.10
N LEU A 22 5.84 -17.08 29.08
CA LEU A 22 6.44 -17.87 28.01
C LEU A 22 5.35 -18.42 27.10
N ILE A 23 5.39 -18.05 25.82
CA ILE A 23 4.52 -18.56 24.75
C ILE A 23 5.40 -19.37 23.80
N GLU A 24 5.05 -20.64 23.59
CA GLU A 24 5.83 -21.56 22.79
C GLU A 24 4.97 -22.26 21.74
N ILE A 25 5.48 -22.27 20.53
CA ILE A 25 4.93 -23.01 19.41
C ILE A 25 5.87 -24.19 19.19
N LEU A 26 5.39 -25.39 19.48
CA LEU A 26 6.17 -26.62 19.43
C LEU A 26 5.70 -27.49 18.27
N ALA A 27 6.63 -27.94 17.42
CA ALA A 27 6.38 -28.89 16.35
C ALA A 27 6.67 -30.33 16.81
N TYR A 28 5.83 -31.26 16.38
CA TYR A 28 5.92 -32.68 16.68
C TYR A 28 6.00 -33.43 15.36
N PRO A 29 7.23 -33.68 14.85
CA PRO A 29 7.44 -34.46 13.65
C PRO A 29 6.99 -35.92 13.84
N PRO A 30 6.71 -36.65 12.74
CA PRO A 30 6.35 -38.06 12.82
C PRO A 30 7.49 -38.87 13.46
N ASN A 31 7.13 -39.77 14.37
CA ASN A 31 8.06 -40.68 15.07
C ASN A 31 9.13 -40.00 15.94
N SER A 32 9.03 -38.69 16.19
CA SER A 32 9.90 -38.01 17.17
C SER A 32 9.28 -38.04 18.56
N LYS A 33 10.07 -38.42 19.57
CA LYS A 33 9.68 -38.33 20.98
C LYS A 33 9.90 -36.92 21.55
N THR A 34 10.82 -36.16 20.98
CA THR A 34 11.19 -34.82 21.44
C THR A 34 10.55 -33.78 20.53
N PRO A 35 9.82 -32.79 21.06
CA PRO A 35 9.31 -31.68 20.27
C PRO A 35 10.45 -30.79 19.76
N ILE A 36 10.19 -30.13 18.64
CA ILE A 36 11.08 -29.14 18.03
C ILE A 36 10.51 -27.75 18.29
N ASN A 37 11.35 -26.80 18.70
CA ASN A 37 10.96 -25.40 18.81
C ASN A 37 10.62 -24.84 17.42
N LEU A 38 9.38 -24.40 17.22
CA LEU A 38 9.01 -23.61 16.05
C LEU A 38 9.16 -22.11 16.34
N PHE A 39 8.77 -21.67 17.53
CA PHE A 39 8.95 -20.28 17.97
C PHE A 39 8.74 -20.21 19.48
N THR A 40 9.63 -19.50 20.18
CA THR A 40 9.49 -19.23 21.61
C THR A 40 9.53 -17.72 21.84
N LEU A 41 8.58 -17.22 22.62
CA LEU A 41 8.49 -15.82 23.05
C LEU A 41 8.37 -15.76 24.57
N ALA A 42 9.37 -15.20 25.24
CA ALA A 42 9.36 -14.90 26.66
C ALA A 42 9.12 -13.39 26.85
N ILE A 43 7.99 -13.00 27.44
CA ILE A 43 7.63 -11.60 27.69
C ILE A 43 7.80 -11.29 29.17
N ALA A 44 8.65 -10.31 29.52
CA ALA A 44 8.76 -9.84 30.89
C ALA A 44 7.48 -9.10 31.31
N GLY A 45 7.07 -9.29 32.57
CA GLY A 45 5.92 -8.61 33.14
C GLY A 45 5.95 -8.61 34.68
N ASP A 46 4.96 -7.97 35.28
CA ASP A 46 4.82 -7.85 36.73
C ASP A 46 3.73 -8.78 37.31
N ASP A 47 3.57 -8.74 38.63
CA ASP A 47 2.62 -9.54 39.40
C ASP A 47 1.14 -9.21 39.12
N GLY A 48 0.86 -8.17 38.33
CA GLY A 48 -0.50 -7.77 37.93
C GLY A 48 -1.11 -8.70 36.86
N LEU A 49 -0.30 -9.53 36.21
CA LEU A 49 -0.78 -10.58 35.30
C LEU A 49 -1.43 -11.69 36.12
N SER A 50 -2.77 -11.67 36.19
CA SER A 50 -3.60 -12.75 36.74
C SER A 50 -3.06 -14.11 36.27
N VAL A 51 -2.82 -15.03 37.21
CA VAL A 51 -2.27 -16.37 36.98
C VAL A 51 -3.08 -17.06 35.89
N LEU A 52 -2.59 -16.99 34.66
CA LEU A 52 -3.18 -17.69 33.53
C LEU A 52 -2.72 -19.13 33.62
N GLU A 53 -3.68 -20.07 33.49
CA GLU A 53 -3.40 -21.49 33.60
C GLU A 53 -2.24 -21.88 32.67
N SER A 54 -1.20 -22.48 33.25
CA SER A 54 -0.07 -23.00 32.48
C SER A 54 -0.49 -24.28 31.76
N GLY A 55 -0.21 -24.38 30.47
CA GLY A 55 -0.54 -25.57 29.68
C GLY A 55 -0.74 -25.31 28.20
N PHE A 56 -1.39 -26.26 27.53
CA PHE A 56 -1.71 -26.16 26.11
C PHE A 56 -2.93 -25.27 25.90
N LEU A 57 -2.76 -24.21 25.11
CA LEU A 57 -3.85 -23.31 24.75
C LEU A 57 -4.81 -23.92 23.73
N THR A 58 -4.35 -24.91 22.97
CA THR A 58 -5.15 -25.59 21.95
C THR A 58 -4.90 -27.09 21.95
N LYS A 59 -5.85 -27.86 21.39
CA LYS A 59 -5.55 -29.22 20.91
C LYS A 59 -4.42 -29.16 19.87
N ARG A 60 -3.74 -30.30 19.67
CA ARG A 60 -2.71 -30.45 18.63
C ARG A 60 -3.26 -30.03 17.27
N ILE A 61 -2.60 -29.08 16.62
CA ILE A 61 -2.94 -28.58 15.31
C ILE A 61 -2.28 -29.50 14.28
N ALA A 62 -3.07 -30.09 13.38
CA ALA A 62 -2.56 -30.86 12.24
C ALA A 62 -2.81 -30.10 10.93
N LEU A 63 -1.88 -30.24 9.99
CA LEU A 63 -1.97 -29.61 8.67
C LEU A 63 -2.20 -30.68 7.60
N LYS A 64 -3.18 -30.48 6.71
CA LYS A 64 -3.45 -31.43 5.62
C LYS A 64 -2.25 -31.58 4.68
N SER A 65 -1.48 -30.50 4.51
CA SER A 65 -0.32 -30.39 3.62
C SER A 65 0.97 -30.98 4.20
N LEU A 66 1.00 -31.33 5.49
CA LEU A 66 2.17 -31.84 6.20
C LEU A 66 1.79 -33.08 7.04
N LYS A 67 1.74 -34.24 6.37
CA LYS A 67 1.32 -35.51 6.97
C LYS A 67 2.25 -35.93 8.12
N GLY A 68 1.65 -36.38 9.22
CA GLY A 68 2.37 -36.90 10.39
C GLY A 68 2.94 -35.82 11.32
N TRP A 69 2.90 -34.56 10.91
CA TRP A 69 3.28 -33.43 11.78
C TRP A 69 2.07 -32.94 12.55
N SER A 70 2.31 -32.56 13.80
CA SER A 70 1.35 -31.79 14.59
C SER A 70 2.05 -30.67 15.36
N PHE A 71 1.29 -29.68 15.78
CA PHE A 71 1.80 -28.48 16.44
C PHE A 71 1.05 -28.24 17.75
N GLY A 72 1.76 -27.82 18.79
CA GLY A 72 1.19 -27.42 20.07
C GLY A 72 1.47 -25.96 20.33
N LEU A 73 0.47 -25.27 20.87
CA LEU A 73 0.65 -23.95 21.45
C LEU A 73 0.64 -24.07 22.97
N HIS A 74 1.74 -23.69 23.60
CA HIS A 74 1.96 -23.79 25.03
C HIS A 74 2.14 -22.39 25.63
N ARG A 75 1.61 -22.19 26.84
CA ARG A 75 1.74 -20.96 27.60
C ARG A 75 2.04 -21.29 29.05
N GLN A 76 2.98 -20.57 29.65
CA GLN A 76 3.32 -20.73 31.07
C GLN A 76 3.90 -19.44 31.66
N MET A 77 3.89 -19.35 32.98
CA MET A 77 4.60 -18.29 33.72
C MET A 77 5.89 -18.85 34.32
N LEU A 78 6.98 -18.12 34.16
CA LEU A 78 8.30 -18.45 34.71
C LEU A 78 8.80 -17.30 35.58
N SER A 79 9.38 -17.62 36.72
CA SER A 79 10.17 -16.65 37.49
C SER A 79 11.46 -16.29 36.73
N ILE A 80 12.00 -15.09 36.93
CA ILE A 80 13.26 -14.64 36.30
C ILE A 80 14.41 -15.68 36.45
N PRO A 81 14.68 -16.25 37.65
CA PRO A 81 15.75 -17.24 37.80
C PRO A 81 15.59 -18.49 36.93
N LYS A 82 14.35 -18.97 36.75
CA LYS A 82 14.05 -20.14 35.91
C LYS A 82 14.31 -19.86 34.43
N LEU A 83 13.97 -18.67 33.94
CA LEU A 83 14.31 -18.30 32.57
C LEU A 83 15.82 -18.26 32.36
N LEU A 84 16.56 -17.65 33.30
CA LEU A 84 18.02 -17.59 33.26
C LEU A 84 18.65 -18.99 33.31
N GLU A 85 18.08 -19.91 34.10
CA GLU A 85 18.46 -21.33 34.11
C GLU A 85 18.27 -21.97 32.71
N SER A 86 17.10 -21.82 32.08
CA SER A 86 16.86 -22.34 30.73
C SER A 86 17.83 -21.77 29.69
N LEU A 87 18.19 -20.49 29.80
CA LEU A 87 19.16 -19.84 28.91
C LEU A 87 20.59 -20.36 29.15
N ASN A 88 20.95 -20.63 30.40
CA ASN A 88 22.24 -21.22 30.75
C ASN A 88 22.38 -22.65 30.22
N VAL A 89 21.35 -23.48 30.39
CA VAL A 89 21.30 -24.85 29.83
C VAL A 89 21.38 -24.81 28.31
N LEU A 90 20.65 -23.89 27.67
CA LEU A 90 20.73 -23.71 26.23
C LEU A 90 22.16 -23.36 25.78
N LYS A 91 22.86 -22.51 26.53
CA LYS A 91 24.23 -22.11 26.23
C LYS A 91 25.23 -23.26 26.43
N SER A 92 25.08 -24.08 27.47
CA SER A 92 26.04 -25.15 27.80
C SER A 92 25.78 -26.46 27.06
N GLU A 93 24.50 -26.81 26.87
CA GLU A 93 24.07 -28.13 26.37
C GLU A 93 23.39 -28.06 25.00
N GLY A 94 23.11 -26.85 24.49
CA GLY A 94 22.42 -26.68 23.20
C GLY A 94 20.96 -27.11 23.22
N THR A 95 20.36 -27.27 24.40
CA THR A 95 18.97 -27.74 24.57
C THR A 95 18.14 -26.65 25.24
N TRP A 96 16.94 -26.39 24.71
CA TRP A 96 15.99 -25.47 25.34
C TRP A 96 15.13 -26.22 26.36
N LEU A 97 15.02 -25.67 27.58
CA LEU A 97 14.15 -26.21 28.63
C LEU A 97 12.84 -25.42 28.70
N SER A 98 11.76 -26.02 28.20
CA SER A 98 10.39 -25.54 28.34
C SER A 98 9.75 -26.20 29.56
N ALA A 99 9.54 -25.48 30.66
CA ALA A 99 8.94 -26.09 31.88
C ALA A 99 9.67 -27.37 32.37
N SER A 100 11.00 -27.43 32.23
CA SER A 100 11.81 -28.65 32.48
C SER A 100 11.57 -29.81 31.50
N MET A 101 10.79 -29.62 30.44
CA MET A 101 10.73 -30.50 29.29
C MET A 101 11.81 -30.10 28.28
N PRO A 102 12.67 -31.05 27.84
CA PRO A 102 13.65 -30.77 26.80
C PRO A 102 12.95 -30.58 25.45
N VAL A 103 13.25 -29.46 24.81
CA VAL A 103 12.80 -29.10 23.47
C VAL A 103 14.03 -29.00 22.57
N TRP A 104 13.96 -29.69 21.43
CA TRP A 104 15.01 -29.62 20.43
C TRP A 104 15.00 -28.23 19.77
N VAL A 105 16.17 -27.63 19.69
CA VAL A 105 16.43 -26.39 18.96
C VAL A 105 17.58 -26.63 17.98
N GLY A 106 17.57 -25.91 16.86
CA GLY A 106 18.73 -25.90 15.96
C GLY A 106 19.93 -25.20 16.59
N LYS A 107 20.96 -24.94 15.77
CA LYS A 107 22.15 -24.22 16.23
C LYS A 107 21.83 -22.73 16.38
N LEU A 108 21.44 -22.33 17.58
CA LEU A 108 21.05 -20.95 17.86
C LEU A 108 22.26 -20.00 17.95
N THR A 109 22.12 -18.83 17.32
CA THR A 109 23.10 -17.73 17.35
C THR A 109 22.45 -16.47 17.91
N PRO A 110 23.06 -15.80 18.90
CA PRO A 110 22.53 -14.56 19.44
C PRO A 110 22.67 -13.41 18.45
N LEU A 111 21.59 -12.63 18.28
CA LEU A 111 21.63 -11.34 17.61
C LEU A 111 21.97 -10.21 18.61
N GLN A 112 22.36 -9.05 18.08
CA GLN A 112 22.44 -7.85 18.90
C GLN A 112 21.05 -7.47 19.41
N ARG A 113 20.99 -6.86 20.60
CA ARG A 113 19.76 -6.31 21.18
C ARG A 113 19.12 -5.36 20.19
N GLN A 114 17.82 -5.53 19.97
CA GLN A 114 17.04 -4.67 19.09
C GLN A 114 16.04 -3.86 19.92
N PHE A 115 15.67 -2.69 19.43
CA PHE A 115 14.50 -1.97 19.90
C PHE A 115 13.41 -2.09 18.85
N VAL A 116 12.22 -2.51 19.26
CA VAL A 116 11.06 -2.64 18.38
C VAL A 116 10.03 -1.59 18.81
N PRO A 117 9.81 -0.52 18.03
CA PRO A 117 8.79 0.47 18.33
C PRO A 117 7.39 -0.10 18.14
N ALA A 118 6.40 0.56 18.74
CA ALA A 118 4.99 0.29 18.44
C ALA A 118 4.66 0.66 16.98
N ASN A 119 3.61 0.07 16.42
CA ASN A 119 3.12 0.45 15.09
C ASN A 119 2.64 1.91 15.08
N SER A 120 2.87 2.63 13.98
CA SER A 120 2.38 4.00 13.76
C SER A 120 1.68 4.07 12.39
N LEU A 121 2.15 4.93 11.45
CA LEU A 121 1.64 4.94 10.08
C LEU A 121 1.92 3.61 9.36
N ASN A 122 3.07 3.02 9.65
CA ASN A 122 3.49 1.73 9.13
C ASN A 122 3.42 0.65 10.21
N ASP A 123 3.13 -0.58 9.78
CA ASP A 123 3.26 -1.75 10.64
C ASP A 123 4.72 -2.18 10.72
N VAL A 124 5.27 -2.21 11.93
CA VAL A 124 6.59 -2.82 12.17
C VAL A 124 6.44 -4.33 12.06
N PRO A 125 7.11 -5.02 11.10
CA PRO A 125 6.85 -6.43 10.85
C PRO A 125 6.99 -7.31 12.10
N TYR A 126 7.97 -7.03 12.95
CA TYR A 126 8.27 -7.81 14.15
C TYR A 126 7.12 -7.79 15.18
N ASN A 127 6.28 -6.75 15.19
CA ASN A 127 5.12 -6.67 16.09
C ASN A 127 4.07 -7.75 15.83
N ARG A 128 4.15 -8.49 14.71
CA ARG A 128 3.30 -9.65 14.41
C ARG A 128 3.56 -10.86 15.29
N VAL A 129 4.73 -10.94 15.91
CA VAL A 129 5.12 -12.07 16.78
C VAL A 129 5.51 -11.62 18.19
N LEU A 130 5.43 -10.32 18.49
CA LEU A 130 5.55 -9.80 19.85
C LEU A 130 4.18 -9.63 20.47
N LYS A 131 4.10 -9.72 21.80
CA LYS A 131 2.85 -9.54 22.53
C LYS A 131 2.73 -8.10 23.01
N ASN A 132 1.61 -7.46 22.72
CA ASN A 132 1.23 -6.16 23.28
C ASN A 132 2.31 -5.07 23.17
N ASN A 133 3.04 -5.00 22.06
CA ASN A 133 4.06 -3.97 21.85
C ASN A 133 3.40 -2.61 21.50
N PHE A 134 2.74 -2.02 22.50
CA PHE A 134 2.04 -0.74 22.41
C PHE A 134 2.81 0.35 23.15
N GLY A 135 2.42 1.62 22.95
CA GLY A 135 3.00 2.73 23.67
C GLY A 135 4.44 2.99 23.25
N ASN A 136 5.40 2.75 24.15
CA ASN A 136 6.80 3.13 23.93
C ASN A 136 7.59 2.13 23.08
N GLY A 137 7.16 0.87 23.01
CA GLY A 137 7.91 -0.20 22.34
C GLY A 137 8.55 -1.19 23.32
N SER A 138 9.44 -2.05 22.80
CA SER A 138 10.10 -3.12 23.57
C SER A 138 11.56 -3.27 23.19
N LEU A 139 12.39 -3.60 24.18
CA LEU A 139 13.74 -4.12 23.96
C LEU A 139 13.64 -5.63 23.73
N VAL A 140 14.29 -6.12 22.68
CA VAL A 140 14.20 -7.52 22.25
C VAL A 140 15.58 -8.15 22.17
N PHE A 141 15.73 -9.31 22.80
CA PHE A 141 16.87 -10.20 22.63
C PHE A 141 16.43 -11.44 21.87
N GLU A 142 17.23 -11.85 20.89
CA GLU A 142 16.84 -12.94 19.99
C GLU A 142 17.99 -13.91 19.75
N LEU A 143 17.67 -15.19 19.84
CA LEU A 143 18.50 -16.31 19.44
C LEU A 143 17.87 -16.93 18.19
N ILE A 144 18.57 -16.90 17.06
CA ILE A 144 18.04 -17.41 15.78
C ILE A 144 18.73 -18.71 15.37
N ASP A 145 17.97 -19.61 14.74
CA ASP A 145 18.54 -20.69 13.93
C ASP A 145 18.70 -20.18 12.48
N PRO A 146 19.93 -19.94 12.00
CA PRO A 146 20.13 -19.48 10.63
C PRO A 146 19.89 -20.59 9.59
N LEU A 147 20.07 -21.86 9.97
CA LEU A 147 19.99 -22.99 9.03
C LEU A 147 18.58 -23.57 8.92
N LYS A 148 17.80 -23.54 10.02
CA LYS A 148 16.40 -23.98 10.10
C LYS A 148 16.17 -25.38 9.53
N THR A 149 17.18 -26.25 9.60
CA THR A 149 17.22 -27.54 8.89
C THR A 149 16.05 -28.42 9.30
N ASP A 150 15.74 -28.48 10.59
CA ASP A 150 14.67 -29.30 11.13
C ASP A 150 13.27 -28.79 10.77
N LEU A 151 13.14 -27.49 10.46
CA LEU A 151 11.87 -26.86 10.08
C LEU A 151 11.65 -26.78 8.57
N ALA A 152 12.64 -27.19 7.76
CA ALA A 152 12.58 -27.14 6.30
C ALA A 152 11.30 -27.76 5.68
N PRO A 153 10.74 -28.89 6.18
CA PRO A 153 9.49 -29.44 5.65
C PRO A 153 8.28 -28.52 5.78
N LEU A 154 8.25 -27.66 6.81
CA LEU A 154 7.22 -26.64 7.00
C LEU A 154 7.53 -25.38 6.19
N LEU A 155 8.77 -24.89 6.27
CA LEU A 155 9.18 -23.59 5.70
C LEU A 155 9.27 -23.59 4.18
N SER A 156 9.54 -24.75 3.56
CA SER A 156 9.55 -24.90 2.10
C SER A 156 8.17 -24.75 1.45
N LYS A 157 7.08 -24.79 2.23
CA LYS A 157 5.71 -24.68 1.76
C LYS A 157 5.02 -23.47 2.39
N SER A 158 5.04 -22.35 1.69
CA SER A 158 4.42 -21.09 2.17
C SER A 158 2.95 -21.27 2.58
N THR A 159 2.18 -22.09 1.86
CA THR A 159 0.77 -22.38 2.17
C THR A 159 0.59 -23.15 3.48
N SER A 160 1.51 -24.06 3.82
CA SER A 160 1.49 -24.79 5.11
C SER A 160 1.75 -23.86 6.29
N LEU A 161 2.71 -22.93 6.14
CA LEU A 161 3.04 -21.97 7.18
C LEU A 161 1.91 -20.95 7.39
N LEU A 162 1.26 -20.49 6.31
CA LEU A 162 0.09 -19.62 6.39
C LEU A 162 -1.11 -20.31 7.08
N ASP A 163 -1.44 -21.54 6.69
CA ASP A 163 -2.51 -22.34 7.34
C ASP A 163 -2.24 -22.54 8.84
N LEU A 164 -0.98 -22.83 9.20
CA LEU A 164 -0.59 -22.93 10.61
C LEU A 164 -0.74 -21.59 11.34
N SER A 165 -0.28 -20.50 10.72
CA SER A 165 -0.39 -19.15 11.28
C SER A 165 -1.85 -18.75 11.53
N GLU A 166 -2.75 -19.01 10.59
CA GLU A 166 -4.19 -18.73 10.74
C GLU A 166 -4.79 -19.51 11.91
N LYS A 167 -4.46 -20.80 12.04
CA LYS A 167 -4.93 -21.63 13.16
C LYS A 167 -4.41 -21.17 14.51
N ILE A 168 -3.13 -20.77 14.59
CA ILE A 168 -2.54 -20.21 15.82
C ILE A 168 -3.19 -18.88 16.18
N SER A 169 -3.48 -18.04 15.17
CA SER A 169 -4.13 -16.73 15.34
C SER A 169 -5.51 -16.82 16.01
N THR A 170 -6.19 -17.97 15.94
CA THR A 170 -7.47 -18.20 16.62
C THR A 170 -7.37 -18.30 18.14
N ALA A 171 -6.19 -18.68 18.66
CA ALA A 171 -5.95 -18.87 20.08
C ALA A 171 -5.16 -17.71 20.71
N ILE A 172 -4.18 -17.18 19.97
CA ILE A 172 -3.40 -16.01 20.36
C ILE A 172 -3.15 -15.13 19.13
N PRO A 173 -3.15 -13.79 19.25
CA PRO A 173 -2.97 -12.88 18.11
C PRO A 173 -1.51 -12.81 17.63
N LEU A 174 -0.90 -13.95 17.31
CA LEU A 174 0.43 -14.06 16.71
C LEU A 174 0.34 -14.53 15.26
N HIS A 175 1.04 -13.83 14.37
CA HIS A 175 1.04 -14.07 12.93
C HIS A 175 2.43 -14.48 12.43
N ILE A 176 2.78 -15.75 12.62
CA ILE A 176 4.07 -16.32 12.19
C ILE A 176 4.22 -16.47 10.66
N GLY A 177 3.11 -16.39 9.92
CA GLY A 177 3.05 -16.69 8.48
C GLY A 177 3.95 -15.84 7.58
N LYS A 178 4.30 -14.63 8.05
CA LYS A 178 5.09 -13.64 7.28
C LYS A 178 6.49 -13.38 7.88
N LEU A 179 6.90 -14.15 8.89
CA LEU A 179 8.18 -14.01 9.59
C LEU A 179 8.91 -15.35 9.66
N ALA A 180 8.99 -16.04 8.52
CA ALA A 180 9.67 -17.34 8.42
C ALA A 180 11.16 -17.27 8.81
N ASP A 181 11.79 -16.11 8.62
CA ASP A 181 13.16 -15.79 9.02
C ASP A 181 13.38 -15.87 10.53
N ARG A 182 12.33 -15.64 11.33
CA ARG A 182 12.37 -15.61 12.81
C ARG A 182 11.99 -16.95 13.46
N LEU A 183 11.57 -17.93 12.68
CA LEU A 183 11.16 -19.24 13.18
C LEU A 183 12.37 -20.13 13.53
N GLY A 184 12.16 -21.02 14.48
CA GLY A 184 13.19 -21.87 15.10
C GLY A 184 13.93 -21.19 16.26
N GLY A 185 13.70 -19.89 16.48
CA GLY A 185 14.40 -19.09 17.49
C GLY A 185 13.70 -18.96 18.84
N VAL A 186 14.42 -18.32 19.76
CA VAL A 186 13.95 -17.89 21.09
C VAL A 186 14.03 -16.37 21.17
N THR A 187 12.90 -15.72 21.42
CA THR A 187 12.77 -14.27 21.55
C THR A 187 12.44 -13.91 22.99
N ILE A 188 13.16 -12.95 23.56
CA ILE A 188 12.91 -12.39 24.89
C ILE A 188 12.53 -10.93 24.69
N GLN A 189 11.30 -10.59 25.08
CA GLN A 189 10.72 -9.26 24.98
C GLN A 189 10.73 -8.61 26.37
N LEU A 190 11.34 -7.43 26.47
CA LEU A 190 11.25 -6.53 27.61
C LEU A 190 10.43 -5.30 27.19
N PRO A 191 9.12 -5.26 27.46
CA PRO A 191 8.30 -4.08 27.20
C PRO A 191 8.85 -2.88 27.98
N VAL A 192 8.90 -1.69 27.38
CA VAL A 192 9.36 -0.51 28.13
C VAL A 192 8.20 0.06 28.96
N GLU A 193 8.23 -0.25 30.25
CA GLU A 193 7.18 0.09 31.22
C GLU A 193 7.62 1.16 32.23
N ILE A 194 8.91 1.51 32.27
CA ILE A 194 9.47 2.47 33.23
C ILE A 194 8.97 3.91 33.03
N ILE A 195 8.55 4.25 31.80
CA ILE A 195 7.94 5.54 31.46
C ILE A 195 6.69 5.31 30.63
N GLN A 196 5.84 6.32 30.53
CA GLN A 196 4.93 6.53 29.40
C GLN A 196 5.38 7.78 28.67
N SER A 197 5.36 7.71 27.34
CA SER A 197 5.73 8.86 26.51
C SER A 197 4.73 9.12 25.40
N ARG A 198 4.60 10.40 25.05
CA ARG A 198 3.77 10.84 23.95
C ARG A 198 4.44 11.97 23.18
N PHE A 199 4.72 11.71 21.91
CA PHE A 199 5.11 12.76 20.97
C PHE A 199 3.86 13.42 20.39
N GLY A 200 3.91 14.73 20.22
CA GLY A 200 2.75 15.51 19.79
C GLY A 200 3.12 16.88 19.23
N ARG A 201 2.10 17.62 18.82
CA ARG A 201 2.22 19.03 18.44
C ARG A 201 1.59 19.92 19.50
N ARG A 202 2.29 21.01 19.82
CA ARG A 202 1.89 22.05 20.78
C ARG A 202 2.27 23.42 20.25
N GLY A 203 1.26 24.25 19.97
CA GLY A 203 1.47 25.64 19.57
C GLY A 203 2.44 25.81 18.39
N GLY A 204 2.36 24.96 17.36
CA GLY A 204 3.26 25.01 16.21
C GLY A 204 4.66 24.44 16.46
N ASN A 205 4.85 23.64 17.51
CA ASN A 205 6.10 22.93 17.79
C ASN A 205 5.85 21.45 18.00
N TYR A 206 6.86 20.62 17.72
CA TYR A 206 6.92 19.25 18.19
C TYR A 206 7.33 19.23 19.67
N ALA A 207 6.56 18.49 20.46
CA ALA A 207 6.77 18.33 21.89
C ALA A 207 6.71 16.85 22.28
N VAL A 208 7.31 16.54 23.42
CA VAL A 208 7.20 15.25 24.09
C VAL A 208 6.64 15.46 25.48
N GLU A 209 5.78 14.54 25.90
CA GLU A 209 5.33 14.39 27.28
C GLU A 209 5.84 13.05 27.81
N ILE A 210 6.41 13.05 29.02
CA ILE A 210 6.93 11.88 29.72
C ILE A 210 6.32 11.84 31.12
N ALA A 211 5.89 10.65 31.52
CA ALA A 211 5.52 10.35 32.90
C ALA A 211 6.25 9.08 33.36
N TRP A 212 6.85 9.11 34.55
CA TRP A 212 7.52 7.93 35.11
C TRP A 212 6.53 6.96 35.74
N HIS A 213 6.89 5.67 35.72
CA HIS A 213 6.22 4.67 36.53
C HIS A 213 6.26 5.10 38.02
N PRO A 214 5.16 4.93 38.81
CA PRO A 214 5.09 5.46 40.17
C PRO A 214 6.18 4.98 41.15
N LYS A 215 6.73 3.78 40.91
CA LYS A 215 7.84 3.21 41.69
C LYS A 215 9.24 3.67 41.22
N ALA A 216 9.32 4.30 40.05
CA ALA A 216 10.59 4.69 39.46
C ALA A 216 11.15 5.95 40.13
N THR A 217 12.48 6.04 40.17
CA THR A 217 13.16 7.31 40.44
C THR A 217 13.40 8.00 39.10
N PRO A 218 12.80 9.19 38.86
CA PRO A 218 13.03 9.94 37.63
C PRO A 218 14.51 10.23 37.40
N ARG A 219 14.95 10.14 36.15
CA ARG A 219 16.32 10.46 35.73
C ARG A 219 16.30 11.25 34.43
N ASN A 220 17.44 11.88 34.10
CA ASN A 220 17.53 12.67 32.88
C ASN A 220 17.51 11.77 31.65
N LEU A 221 16.56 12.05 30.76
CA LEU A 221 16.42 11.43 29.46
C LEU A 221 16.73 12.46 28.38
N ASN A 222 17.16 11.99 27.21
CA ASN A 222 17.30 12.82 26.03
C ASN A 222 16.18 12.48 25.05
N ALA A 223 15.31 13.46 24.79
CA ALA A 223 14.27 13.32 23.79
C ALA A 223 14.69 14.02 22.50
N THR A 224 14.60 13.31 21.37
CA THR A 224 14.92 13.84 20.05
C THR A 224 13.75 13.71 19.10
N VAL A 225 13.62 14.66 18.18
CA VAL A 225 12.69 14.58 17.06
C VAL A 225 13.47 14.87 15.78
N GLU A 226 13.28 14.03 14.79
CA GLU A 226 13.71 14.22 13.41
C GLU A 226 12.47 14.31 12.52
N VAL A 227 12.39 15.33 11.68
CA VAL A 227 11.31 15.54 10.73
C VAL A 227 11.86 15.33 9.33
N VAL A 228 11.33 14.34 8.63
CA VAL A 228 11.77 13.94 7.30
C VAL A 228 10.66 14.18 6.29
N TYR A 229 11.01 14.78 5.17
CA TYR A 229 10.17 14.87 3.99
C TYR A 229 11.05 14.71 2.77
N ASP A 230 10.64 13.87 1.82
CA ASP A 230 11.39 13.68 0.58
C ASP A 230 12.85 13.28 0.82
N GLU A 231 13.05 12.34 1.75
CA GLU A 231 14.37 11.87 2.22
C GLU A 231 15.27 12.98 2.81
N THR A 232 14.73 14.19 3.01
CA THR A 232 15.44 15.36 3.53
C THR A 232 15.02 15.64 4.96
N ILE A 233 15.99 15.83 5.86
CA ILE A 233 15.75 16.24 7.24
C ILE A 233 15.43 17.73 7.24
N LEU A 234 14.18 18.08 7.53
CA LEU A 234 13.68 19.45 7.57
C LEU A 234 13.71 20.08 8.96
N GLY A 235 13.69 19.24 9.99
CA GLY A 235 13.70 19.66 11.37
C GLY A 235 14.41 18.63 12.23
N PHE A 236 15.24 19.10 13.14
CA PHE A 236 15.87 18.27 14.16
C PHE A 236 15.92 19.04 15.47
N GLY A 237 15.62 18.36 16.56
CA GLY A 237 15.78 18.91 17.90
C GLY A 237 16.11 17.82 18.91
N SER A 238 16.81 18.22 19.97
CA SER A 238 17.17 17.36 21.10
C SER A 238 17.06 18.18 22.37
N VAL A 239 16.37 17.62 23.37
CA VAL A 239 16.17 18.26 24.67
C VAL A 239 16.41 17.24 25.78
N ASN A 240 16.99 17.69 26.88
CA ASN A 240 17.03 16.90 28.10
C ASN A 240 15.73 17.12 28.88
N ILE A 241 15.09 16.04 29.27
CA ILE A 241 13.84 16.04 30.01
C ILE A 241 13.92 15.02 31.13
N THR A 242 13.50 15.41 32.32
CA THR A 242 13.36 14.50 33.45
C THR A 242 11.92 14.00 33.54
N ASP A 243 10.92 14.89 33.53
CA ASP A 243 9.51 14.55 33.66
C ASP A 243 8.64 15.65 33.03
N GLY A 244 7.38 15.36 32.73
CA GLY A 244 6.42 16.34 32.20
C GLY A 244 6.58 16.58 30.70
N GLU A 245 6.38 17.83 30.26
CA GLU A 245 6.34 18.20 28.85
C GLU A 245 7.55 19.07 28.47
N ALA A 246 8.12 18.82 27.28
CA ALA A 246 9.17 19.66 26.69
C ALA A 246 8.94 19.88 25.20
N ILE A 247 9.20 21.11 24.74
CA ILE A 247 9.27 21.47 23.32
C ILE A 247 10.63 21.03 22.79
N ILE A 248 10.65 20.32 21.67
CA ILE A 248 11.86 19.74 21.08
C ILE A 248 12.32 20.54 19.86
N ALA A 249 11.41 20.81 18.93
CA ALA A 249 11.71 21.49 17.67
C ALA A 249 10.48 22.25 17.15
N PRO A 250 10.66 23.35 16.40
CA PRO A 250 9.58 23.98 15.65
C PRO A 250 8.93 23.00 14.66
N ASP A 251 7.62 23.14 14.44
CA ASP A 251 6.91 22.34 13.45
C ASP A 251 7.29 22.79 12.04
N ALA A 252 7.93 21.91 11.27
CA ALA A 252 8.26 22.16 9.86
C ALA A 252 6.99 22.25 8.98
N GLY A 253 5.82 21.90 9.52
CA GLY A 253 4.53 21.92 8.86
C GLY A 253 4.32 20.77 7.87
N ILE A 254 5.38 20.04 7.51
CA ILE A 254 5.42 18.99 6.48
C ILE A 254 6.28 17.81 6.90
N GLY A 255 6.06 16.68 6.23
CA GLY A 255 6.83 15.47 6.46
C GLY A 255 6.23 14.56 7.52
N THR A 256 6.88 13.41 7.67
CA THR A 256 6.72 12.52 8.81
C THR A 256 7.78 12.88 9.84
N PHE A 257 7.52 12.59 11.11
CA PHE A 257 8.52 12.74 12.15
C PHE A 257 8.81 11.40 12.81
N ARG A 258 10.01 11.30 13.38
CA ARG A 258 10.49 10.20 14.22
C ARG A 258 10.94 10.78 15.55
N GLY A 259 10.33 10.32 16.64
CA GLY A 259 10.68 10.68 18.00
C GLY A 259 11.47 9.55 18.67
N HIS A 260 12.48 9.90 19.46
CA HIS A 260 13.24 8.95 20.27
C HIS A 260 13.41 9.49 21.70
N ILE A 261 13.39 8.60 22.69
CA ILE A 261 13.73 8.89 24.08
C ILE A 261 14.86 7.98 24.50
N TRP A 262 16.03 8.55 24.68
CA TRP A 262 17.25 7.88 25.05
C TRP A 262 17.55 8.08 26.54
N ASP A 263 17.91 7.00 27.21
CA ASP A 263 18.44 7.01 28.57
C ASP A 263 19.97 6.95 28.53
N PRO A 264 20.66 8.08 28.73
CA PRO A 264 22.12 8.13 28.68
C PRO A 264 22.77 7.38 29.85
N GLN A 265 22.09 7.26 31.00
CA GLN A 265 22.65 6.58 32.17
C GLN A 265 22.80 5.07 31.93
N ASN A 266 21.78 4.45 31.33
CA ASN A 266 21.77 3.01 31.07
C ASN A 266 22.10 2.64 29.62
N SER A 267 22.31 3.64 28.75
CA SER A 267 22.56 3.45 27.33
C SER A 267 21.49 2.60 26.64
N ILE A 268 20.23 2.98 26.85
CA ILE A 268 19.06 2.30 26.27
C ILE A 268 18.07 3.27 25.65
N LEU A 269 17.40 2.80 24.60
CA LEU A 269 16.25 3.48 24.04
C LEU A 269 15.01 3.06 24.85
N LEU A 270 14.30 4.04 25.40
CA LEU A 270 13.09 3.82 26.17
C LEU A 270 11.83 4.02 25.34
N SER A 271 11.88 4.85 24.30
CA SER A 271 10.76 5.05 23.40
C SER A 271 11.27 5.40 22.01
N ALA A 272 10.60 4.88 20.99
CA ALA A 272 10.75 5.37 19.64
C ALA A 272 9.41 5.32 18.90
N THR A 273 9.16 6.34 18.08
CA THR A 273 8.07 6.28 17.12
C THR A 273 8.61 5.81 15.78
N ASP A 274 7.86 4.97 15.06
CA ASP A 274 8.04 4.87 13.62
C ASP A 274 7.58 6.19 12.95
N GLU A 275 7.70 6.29 11.63
CA GLU A 275 7.22 7.43 10.86
C GLU A 275 5.78 7.77 11.22
N THR A 276 5.58 9.00 11.71
CA THR A 276 4.29 9.48 12.19
C THR A 276 3.96 10.82 11.53
N ALA A 277 2.70 11.04 11.16
CA ALA A 277 2.23 12.29 10.56
C ALA A 277 0.97 12.79 11.25
N PHE A 278 0.73 14.10 11.15
CA PHE A 278 -0.49 14.75 11.64
C PHE A 278 -1.33 15.26 10.48
N ILE A 279 -2.65 15.19 10.63
CA ILE A 279 -3.59 15.76 9.66
C ILE A 279 -3.51 17.28 9.74
N ASN A 280 -3.05 17.92 8.66
CA ASN A 280 -2.90 19.38 8.56
C ASN A 280 -4.15 20.06 7.95
N THR A 281 -4.78 19.42 6.97
CA THR A 281 -5.88 19.98 6.19
C THR A 281 -6.89 18.90 5.84
N ILE A 282 -8.18 19.22 5.88
CA ILE A 282 -9.27 18.36 5.43
C ILE A 282 -10.03 19.10 4.32
N SER A 283 -10.17 18.47 3.15
CA SER A 283 -10.92 19.02 2.01
C SER A 283 -12.26 18.29 1.84
N PHE A 284 -13.34 19.06 1.69
CA PHE A 284 -14.66 18.54 1.39
C PHE A 284 -15.10 19.01 0.00
N GLY A 285 -15.50 18.06 -0.84
CA GLY A 285 -16.11 18.32 -2.14
C GLY A 285 -17.57 17.92 -2.13
N MET A 286 -18.47 18.88 -2.32
CA MET A 286 -19.89 18.62 -2.52
C MET A 286 -20.18 18.62 -4.02
N GLY A 287 -20.52 17.44 -4.56
CA GLY A 287 -21.01 17.31 -5.93
C GLY A 287 -22.53 17.27 -5.95
N LEU A 288 -23.17 18.08 -6.78
CA LEU A 288 -24.61 17.98 -7.01
C LEU A 288 -24.85 16.97 -8.13
N VAL A 289 -25.53 15.87 -7.81
CA VAL A 289 -26.07 14.95 -8.83
C VAL A 289 -27.12 15.72 -9.62
N ARG A 290 -26.88 15.96 -10.92
CA ARG A 290 -27.83 16.67 -11.78
C ARG A 290 -29.04 15.78 -12.05
N HIS A 291 -30.24 16.35 -12.12
CA HIS A 291 -31.49 15.57 -12.22
C HIS A 291 -31.67 14.87 -13.59
N GLU A 292 -31.01 15.34 -14.65
CA GLU A 292 -31.11 14.76 -15.99
C GLU A 292 -29.88 13.91 -16.36
N PRO A 293 -30.03 12.61 -16.63
CA PRO A 293 -28.96 11.77 -17.15
C PRO A 293 -28.73 12.01 -18.65
N ARG A 294 -27.51 11.75 -19.13
CA ARG A 294 -27.25 11.63 -20.57
C ARG A 294 -27.86 10.34 -21.08
N VAL A 295 -28.59 10.41 -22.21
CA VAL A 295 -29.20 9.26 -22.86
C VAL A 295 -28.67 9.12 -24.28
N PHE A 296 -28.19 7.93 -24.65
CA PHE A 296 -27.71 7.61 -25.99
C PHE A 296 -27.88 6.12 -26.30
N GLN A 297 -27.85 5.75 -27.58
CA GLN A 297 -27.95 4.36 -28.00
C GLN A 297 -26.58 3.68 -28.05
N SER A 298 -26.48 2.48 -27.48
CA SER A 298 -25.20 1.76 -27.36
C SER A 298 -24.68 1.19 -28.67
N ASN A 299 -25.49 1.12 -29.74
CA ASN A 299 -25.08 0.60 -31.05
C ASN A 299 -25.61 1.48 -32.19
N ALA A 300 -24.70 2.12 -32.92
CA ALA A 300 -25.04 2.98 -34.06
C ALA A 300 -25.40 2.19 -35.34
N TYR A 301 -25.16 0.88 -35.35
CA TYR A 301 -25.30 0.01 -36.53
C TYR A 301 -26.47 -1.00 -36.44
N ASP A 302 -27.21 -1.04 -35.33
CA ASP A 302 -28.27 -2.03 -35.08
C ASP A 302 -29.60 -1.33 -34.76
N SER A 303 -30.69 -1.85 -35.34
CA SER A 303 -32.04 -1.33 -35.18
C SER A 303 -32.74 -1.82 -33.89
N ASN A 304 -32.12 -2.73 -33.13
CA ASN A 304 -32.58 -3.12 -31.79
C ASN A 304 -32.01 -2.17 -30.72
N LEU A 305 -32.86 -1.22 -30.31
CA LEU A 305 -32.52 -0.07 -29.48
C LEU A 305 -32.38 -0.46 -27.99
N GLN A 306 -31.19 -0.28 -27.40
CA GLN A 306 -31.03 -0.17 -25.95
C GLN A 306 -30.55 1.24 -25.59
N ASP A 307 -31.38 1.95 -24.82
CA ASP A 307 -31.08 3.29 -24.32
C ASP A 307 -30.15 3.19 -23.10
N MET A 308 -28.94 3.74 -23.21
CA MET A 308 -27.98 3.88 -22.12
C MET A 308 -28.23 5.18 -21.36
N ARG A 309 -28.26 5.12 -20.02
CA ARG A 309 -28.40 6.29 -19.14
C ARG A 309 -27.13 6.48 -18.32
N VAL A 310 -26.54 7.67 -18.40
CA VAL A 310 -25.34 8.05 -17.64
C VAL A 310 -25.67 9.23 -16.72
N GLN A 311 -25.57 9.02 -15.41
CA GLN A 311 -25.83 10.04 -14.40
C GLN A 311 -24.69 11.08 -14.35
N LEU A 312 -25.03 12.36 -14.39
CA LEU A 312 -24.06 13.46 -14.43
C LEU A 312 -23.86 14.10 -13.04
N VAL A 313 -22.64 14.57 -12.77
CA VAL A 313 -22.25 15.23 -11.51
C VAL A 313 -21.66 16.60 -11.82
N GLY A 314 -22.14 17.65 -11.14
CA GLY A 314 -21.56 18.99 -11.18
C GLY A 314 -20.78 19.31 -9.90
N HIS A 315 -19.63 19.99 -10.02
CA HIS A 315 -18.80 20.42 -8.89
C HIS A 315 -18.89 21.93 -8.73
N ASP A 316 -19.54 22.42 -7.66
CA ASP A 316 -19.71 23.87 -7.46
C ASP A 316 -18.83 24.47 -6.35
N THR A 317 -18.27 23.71 -5.39
CA THR A 317 -17.26 24.25 -4.45
C THR A 317 -16.36 23.18 -3.83
N GLN A 318 -15.07 23.49 -3.65
CA GLN A 318 -14.16 22.78 -2.75
C GLN A 318 -13.98 23.63 -1.49
N SER A 319 -14.37 23.10 -0.33
CA SER A 319 -14.10 23.74 0.96
C SER A 319 -12.89 23.08 1.60
N ILE A 320 -11.89 23.87 1.97
CA ILE A 320 -10.66 23.40 2.62
C ILE A 320 -10.63 23.98 4.04
N VAL A 321 -10.47 23.11 5.04
CA VAL A 321 -10.29 23.51 6.45
C VAL A 321 -8.85 23.18 6.86
N GLY A 322 -8.09 24.19 7.29
CA GLY A 322 -6.70 24.08 7.74
C GLY A 322 -5.79 25.19 7.18
N ASP A 323 -4.52 25.21 7.58
CA ASP A 323 -3.55 26.22 7.13
C ASP A 323 -3.13 25.96 5.67
N THR A 324 -3.24 26.98 4.82
CA THR A 324 -3.03 26.93 3.36
C THR A 324 -1.87 27.82 2.91
N SER A 325 -0.98 28.22 3.83
CA SER A 325 0.08 29.20 3.57
C SER A 325 0.76 29.02 2.19
N ALA A 326 0.75 30.09 1.39
CA ALA A 326 1.05 30.09 -0.04
C ALA A 326 2.55 29.93 -0.39
N SER A 327 3.44 29.71 0.59
CA SER A 327 4.88 29.49 0.39
C SER A 327 5.24 28.00 0.37
N ASP A 328 4.36 27.17 -0.17
CA ASP A 328 4.37 25.74 0.10
C ASP A 328 5.30 24.95 -0.83
N ILE A 329 6.55 24.75 -0.39
CA ILE A 329 7.53 23.87 -1.05
C ILE A 329 6.99 22.43 -1.22
N ARG A 330 5.93 22.05 -0.49
CA ARG A 330 5.18 20.79 -0.68
C ARG A 330 4.78 20.59 -2.11
N ARG A 331 4.29 21.61 -2.83
CA ARG A 331 3.74 21.39 -4.19
C ARG A 331 4.85 21.04 -5.20
N PRO A 332 5.97 21.77 -5.31
CA PRO A 332 7.10 21.37 -6.16
C PRO A 332 7.71 20.01 -5.77
N VAL A 333 7.91 19.75 -4.48
CA VAL A 333 8.49 18.49 -3.98
C VAL A 333 7.55 17.32 -4.20
N ARG A 334 6.26 17.45 -3.88
CA ARG A 334 5.24 16.44 -4.20
C ARG A 334 5.19 16.17 -5.69
N ASN A 335 5.35 17.19 -6.53
CA ASN A 335 5.41 17.00 -7.98
C ASN A 335 6.67 16.23 -8.42
N ARG A 336 7.82 16.43 -7.73
CA ARG A 336 9.06 15.65 -7.95
C ARG A 336 8.91 14.20 -7.47
N ILE A 337 8.55 13.98 -6.21
CA ILE A 337 8.27 12.65 -5.64
C ILE A 337 7.24 11.92 -6.49
N TYR A 338 6.18 12.60 -6.92
CA TYR A 338 5.18 11.99 -7.78
C TYR A 338 5.73 11.63 -9.16
N LYS A 339 6.66 12.40 -9.73
CA LYS A 339 7.35 12.03 -10.97
C LYS A 339 8.29 10.83 -10.76
N GLU A 340 9.02 10.79 -9.66
CA GLU A 340 9.95 9.69 -9.31
C GLU A 340 9.23 8.40 -8.89
N GLU A 341 8.19 8.51 -8.07
CA GLU A 341 7.29 7.42 -7.71
C GLU A 341 6.44 6.99 -8.91
N ARG A 342 6.14 7.87 -9.87
CA ARG A 342 5.59 7.45 -11.19
C ARG A 342 6.58 6.61 -11.97
N THR A 343 7.88 6.89 -11.91
CA THR A 343 8.91 6.04 -12.52
C THR A 343 8.95 4.67 -11.85
N ARG A 344 8.81 4.59 -10.52
CA ARG A 344 8.80 3.33 -9.73
C ARG A 344 7.51 2.51 -9.86
N LEU A 345 6.34 3.17 -9.86
CA LEU A 345 5.02 2.53 -10.00
C LEU A 345 4.77 1.98 -11.41
N THR A 346 5.63 2.32 -12.38
CA THR A 346 5.76 1.64 -13.67
C THR A 346 5.97 0.15 -13.56
N GLU A 347 6.66 -0.27 -12.52
CA GLU A 347 6.99 -1.68 -12.31
C GLU A 347 5.83 -2.45 -11.65
N GLN A 348 4.78 -1.77 -11.14
CA GLN A 348 3.79 -2.37 -10.23
C GLN A 348 2.31 -2.39 -10.69
N ARG A 349 1.97 -1.91 -11.90
CA ARG A 349 0.79 -2.27 -12.77
C ARG A 349 0.37 -1.14 -13.73
N ARG A 350 1.32 -0.64 -14.53
CA ARG A 350 1.05 0.05 -15.81
C ARG A 350 0.90 -0.96 -16.96
N PHE A 351 0.38 -2.16 -16.69
CA PHE A 351 0.34 -3.29 -17.63
C PHE A 351 -0.86 -4.19 -17.33
N VAL A 352 -1.88 -4.14 -18.18
CA VAL A 352 -3.03 -5.06 -18.16
C VAL A 352 -3.04 -5.84 -19.46
N GLN A 353 -3.02 -7.17 -19.36
CA GLN A 353 -3.03 -8.08 -20.52
C GLN A 353 -4.41 -8.69 -20.70
N TYR A 354 -4.87 -8.70 -21.96
CA TYR A 354 -6.12 -9.34 -22.35
C TYR A 354 -5.83 -10.55 -23.23
N ASN A 355 -6.51 -11.67 -22.97
CA ASN A 355 -6.31 -12.91 -23.69
C ASN A 355 -7.65 -13.61 -24.00
N PRO A 356 -8.25 -13.35 -25.17
CA PRO A 356 -9.55 -13.92 -25.54
C PRO A 356 -9.57 -15.44 -25.66
N LYS A 357 -8.41 -16.11 -25.78
CA LYS A 357 -8.33 -17.58 -25.77
C LYS A 357 -8.66 -18.18 -24.39
N GLN A 358 -8.50 -17.41 -23.31
CA GLN A 358 -8.67 -17.88 -21.93
C GLN A 358 -10.08 -17.63 -21.38
N HIS A 359 -10.72 -16.53 -21.77
CA HIS A 359 -11.99 -16.08 -21.18
C HIS A 359 -13.10 -15.81 -22.20
N GLY A 360 -12.83 -16.01 -23.49
CA GLY A 360 -13.76 -15.74 -24.60
C GLY A 360 -13.73 -14.28 -25.05
N ALA A 361 -13.91 -14.05 -26.36
CA ALA A 361 -13.76 -12.73 -26.97
C ALA A 361 -14.79 -11.70 -26.48
N ALA A 362 -16.03 -12.11 -26.19
CA ALA A 362 -17.07 -11.21 -25.70
C ALA A 362 -16.80 -10.72 -24.26
N THR A 363 -16.33 -11.63 -23.41
CA THR A 363 -15.96 -11.35 -22.00
C THR A 363 -14.76 -10.43 -21.93
N GLU A 364 -13.71 -10.73 -22.69
CA GLU A 364 -12.48 -9.92 -22.70
C GLU A 364 -12.69 -8.55 -23.35
N ARG A 365 -13.56 -8.44 -24.37
CA ARG A 365 -13.99 -7.13 -24.90
C ARG A 365 -14.71 -6.30 -23.84
N SER A 366 -15.65 -6.91 -23.12
CA SER A 366 -16.40 -6.23 -22.05
C SER A 366 -15.46 -5.75 -20.95
N ARG A 367 -14.47 -6.58 -20.58
CA ARG A 367 -13.45 -6.25 -19.59
C ARG A 367 -12.54 -5.10 -20.06
N ALA A 368 -12.01 -5.17 -21.28
CA ALA A 368 -11.15 -4.12 -21.83
C ALA A 368 -11.87 -2.77 -21.95
N LEU A 369 -13.14 -2.77 -22.40
CA LEU A 369 -13.95 -1.55 -22.44
C LEU A 369 -14.26 -1.03 -21.03
N SER A 370 -14.52 -1.92 -20.07
CA SER A 370 -14.73 -1.54 -18.66
C SER A 370 -13.48 -0.88 -18.08
N ASP A 371 -12.28 -1.37 -18.39
CA ASP A 371 -11.03 -0.80 -17.90
C ASP A 371 -10.77 0.59 -18.52
N VAL A 372 -10.99 0.75 -19.83
CA VAL A 372 -10.91 2.07 -20.50
C VAL A 372 -11.93 3.06 -19.93
N ARG A 373 -13.17 2.63 -19.69
CA ARG A 373 -14.20 3.45 -19.04
C ARG A 373 -13.84 3.79 -17.60
N GLY A 374 -13.19 2.87 -16.88
CA GLY A 374 -12.64 3.12 -15.55
C GLY A 374 -11.58 4.22 -15.56
N LEU A 375 -10.69 4.23 -16.56
CA LEU A 375 -9.73 5.33 -16.74
C LEU A 375 -10.43 6.66 -17.04
N ILE A 376 -11.48 6.64 -17.88
CA ILE A 376 -12.28 7.83 -18.19
C ILE A 376 -12.99 8.37 -16.95
N ASP A 377 -13.57 7.50 -16.13
CA ASP A 377 -14.21 7.88 -14.88
C ASP A 377 -13.20 8.49 -13.89
N GLN A 378 -11.99 7.92 -13.83
CA GLN A 378 -10.95 8.35 -12.89
C GLN A 378 -10.26 9.66 -13.30
N PHE A 379 -9.99 9.87 -14.58
CA PHE A 379 -9.11 10.94 -15.07
C PHE A 379 -9.78 11.92 -16.05
N GLY A 380 -10.98 11.60 -16.55
CA GLY A 380 -11.67 12.35 -17.61
C GLY A 380 -12.42 13.60 -17.18
N PHE A 381 -12.14 14.14 -16.00
CA PHE A 381 -12.90 15.25 -15.40
C PHE A 381 -12.80 16.56 -16.18
N LYS A 382 -11.64 16.84 -16.79
CA LYS A 382 -11.42 18.05 -17.60
C LYS A 382 -11.28 17.78 -19.10
N GLY A 383 -10.79 16.59 -19.48
CA GLY A 383 -10.73 16.20 -20.89
C GLY A 383 -10.33 14.74 -21.10
N VAL A 384 -10.67 14.20 -22.28
CA VAL A 384 -10.31 12.84 -22.72
C VAL A 384 -10.08 12.82 -24.22
N TRP A 385 -8.89 12.46 -24.68
CA TRP A 385 -8.56 12.42 -26.10
C TRP A 385 -8.24 11.00 -26.56
N LEU A 386 -8.75 10.62 -27.73
CA LEU A 386 -8.45 9.36 -28.40
C LEU A 386 -7.63 9.60 -29.66
N TRP A 387 -6.55 8.86 -29.78
CA TRP A 387 -5.66 8.88 -30.92
C TRP A 387 -5.52 7.45 -31.45
N ASP A 388 -6.16 7.13 -32.57
CA ASP A 388 -6.12 5.77 -33.14
C ASP A 388 -6.41 5.82 -34.66
N PRO A 389 -5.53 5.26 -35.51
CA PRO A 389 -5.66 5.40 -36.96
C PRO A 389 -6.89 4.69 -37.55
N PHE A 390 -7.44 3.70 -36.84
CA PHE A 390 -8.64 2.95 -37.23
C PHE A 390 -9.88 3.34 -36.42
N LEU A 391 -9.83 4.47 -35.69
CA LEU A 391 -10.92 4.92 -34.82
C LEU A 391 -12.20 5.20 -35.64
N ALA A 392 -13.31 4.57 -35.23
CA ALA A 392 -14.61 4.68 -35.87
C ALA A 392 -15.67 5.30 -34.93
N PRO A 393 -16.85 5.72 -35.44
CA PRO A 393 -17.91 6.32 -34.62
C PRO A 393 -18.35 5.46 -33.43
N GLN A 394 -18.47 4.14 -33.62
CA GLN A 394 -18.85 3.25 -32.54
C GLN A 394 -17.81 3.19 -31.43
N ASP A 395 -16.54 3.37 -31.74
CA ASP A 395 -15.47 3.40 -30.73
C ASP A 395 -15.60 4.64 -29.85
N VAL A 396 -15.93 5.79 -30.45
CA VAL A 396 -16.21 7.05 -29.74
C VAL A 396 -17.44 6.89 -28.83
N ILE A 397 -18.48 6.21 -29.30
CA ILE A 397 -19.70 5.91 -28.52
C ILE A 397 -19.40 4.91 -27.39
N ASP A 398 -18.62 3.87 -27.65
CA ASP A 398 -18.27 2.84 -26.67
C ASP A 398 -17.36 3.36 -25.55
N THR A 399 -16.75 4.54 -25.73
CA THR A 399 -15.75 5.11 -24.82
C THR A 399 -16.11 6.52 -24.35
N LEU A 400 -15.93 7.55 -25.17
CA LEU A 400 -16.06 8.97 -24.80
C LEU A 400 -17.47 9.33 -24.31
N PHE A 401 -18.52 8.72 -24.88
CA PHE A 401 -19.90 8.99 -24.45
C PHE A 401 -20.19 8.56 -23.00
N TYR A 402 -19.40 7.64 -22.46
CA TYR A 402 -19.50 7.17 -21.07
C TYR A 402 -18.88 8.14 -20.05
N ASN A 403 -18.19 9.20 -20.49
CA ASN A 403 -17.64 10.19 -19.58
C ASN A 403 -18.76 10.92 -18.81
N LYS A 404 -18.78 10.76 -17.49
CA LYS A 404 -19.81 11.34 -16.59
C LYS A 404 -19.63 12.84 -16.35
N ASN A 405 -18.49 13.39 -16.71
CA ASN A 405 -18.12 14.77 -16.41
C ASN A 405 -18.69 15.74 -17.46
N PHE A 406 -19.54 16.66 -17.00
CA PHE A 406 -20.22 17.62 -17.86
C PHE A 406 -19.22 18.63 -18.44
N GLY A 407 -19.26 18.86 -19.76
CA GLY A 407 -18.44 19.89 -20.43
C GLY A 407 -16.94 19.56 -20.48
N SER A 408 -16.55 18.35 -20.11
CA SER A 408 -15.17 17.85 -20.27
C SER A 408 -14.79 17.84 -21.75
N GLU A 409 -13.62 18.39 -22.08
CA GLU A 409 -13.18 18.55 -23.46
C GLU A 409 -12.69 17.22 -24.04
N MET A 410 -13.42 16.69 -25.02
CA MET A 410 -13.13 15.40 -25.62
C MET A 410 -12.72 15.56 -27.07
N ARG A 411 -11.63 14.88 -27.45
CA ARG A 411 -11.08 14.91 -28.81
C ARG A 411 -10.91 13.51 -29.33
N ALA A 412 -11.19 13.29 -30.60
CA ALA A 412 -10.99 12.01 -31.27
C ALA A 412 -10.26 12.26 -32.58
N LEU A 413 -9.22 11.47 -32.87
CA LEU A 413 -8.40 11.62 -34.06
C LEU A 413 -8.21 10.26 -34.76
N THR A 414 -8.59 10.21 -36.04
CA THR A 414 -8.48 9.03 -36.90
C THR A 414 -7.64 9.31 -38.14
N ALA A 415 -6.98 8.28 -38.68
CA ALA A 415 -6.31 8.35 -39.99
C ALA A 415 -7.20 7.80 -41.12
N LEU A 416 -8.46 7.43 -40.80
CA LEU A 416 -9.41 6.78 -41.71
C LEU A 416 -8.84 5.50 -42.34
N LYS A 417 -7.96 4.78 -41.63
CA LYS A 417 -7.42 3.51 -42.13
C LYS A 417 -8.50 2.44 -42.08
N THR A 418 -8.55 1.61 -43.12
CA THR A 418 -9.43 0.44 -43.21
C THR A 418 -8.61 -0.87 -43.24
N PRO A 419 -9.19 -2.00 -42.81
CA PRO A 419 -8.57 -3.31 -42.99
C PRO A 419 -8.21 -3.59 -44.47
N ALA A 420 -7.19 -4.44 -44.68
CA ALA A 420 -6.73 -4.81 -46.02
C ALA A 420 -7.87 -5.44 -46.84
N GLY A 421 -8.11 -4.91 -48.06
CA GLY A 421 -9.15 -5.38 -48.98
C GLY A 421 -10.41 -4.51 -49.08
N SER A 422 -10.51 -3.41 -48.34
CA SER A 422 -11.58 -2.42 -48.51
C SER A 422 -11.35 -1.56 -49.76
N THR A 423 -12.40 -1.34 -50.56
CA THR A 423 -12.38 -0.47 -51.75
C THR A 423 -12.95 0.94 -51.48
N THR A 424 -13.38 1.22 -50.26
CA THR A 424 -13.96 2.50 -49.86
C THR A 424 -12.89 3.58 -49.80
N THR A 425 -13.12 4.71 -50.47
CA THR A 425 -12.23 5.88 -50.38
C THR A 425 -12.34 6.55 -49.01
N LYS A 426 -11.30 7.25 -48.57
CA LYS A 426 -11.30 7.93 -47.26
C LYS A 426 -12.39 9.00 -47.19
N GLU A 427 -12.68 9.68 -48.29
CA GLU A 427 -13.73 10.69 -48.39
C GLU A 427 -15.12 10.07 -48.18
N ALA A 428 -15.39 8.92 -48.81
CA ALA A 428 -16.64 8.19 -48.63
C ALA A 428 -16.78 7.64 -47.21
N LEU A 429 -15.68 7.17 -46.62
CA LEU A 429 -15.66 6.69 -45.23
C LEU A 429 -15.92 7.84 -44.25
N LYS A 430 -15.28 8.99 -44.46
CA LYS A 430 -15.48 10.20 -43.66
C LYS A 430 -16.94 10.67 -43.68
N ALA A 431 -17.55 10.73 -44.87
CA ALA A 431 -18.96 11.09 -45.03
C ALA A 431 -19.89 10.09 -44.32
N THR A 432 -19.53 8.80 -44.32
CA THR A 432 -20.26 7.76 -43.59
C THR A 432 -20.16 7.98 -42.08
N TYR A 433 -18.98 8.30 -41.56
CA TYR A 433 -18.76 8.55 -40.13
C TYR A 433 -19.53 9.78 -39.63
N GLU A 434 -19.50 10.86 -40.41
CA GLU A 434 -20.26 12.08 -40.16
C GLU A 434 -21.76 11.77 -40.09
N ALA A 435 -22.31 11.08 -41.10
CA ALA A 435 -23.72 10.73 -41.16
C ALA A 435 -24.17 9.86 -39.98
N LEU A 436 -23.34 8.91 -39.52
CA LEU A 436 -23.65 8.07 -38.37
C LEU A 436 -23.77 8.87 -37.07
N LEU A 437 -22.86 9.82 -36.83
CA LEU A 437 -22.86 10.64 -35.62
C LEU A 437 -23.94 11.73 -35.66
N GLN A 438 -24.20 12.32 -36.83
CA GLN A 438 -25.29 13.30 -37.01
C GLN A 438 -26.67 12.68 -36.79
N ASN A 439 -26.87 11.42 -37.22
CA ASN A 439 -28.14 10.70 -37.06
C ASN A 439 -28.23 9.91 -35.75
N LEU A 440 -27.23 10.01 -34.87
CA LEU A 440 -27.24 9.30 -33.60
C LEU A 440 -28.36 9.84 -32.70
N ARG A 441 -29.21 8.93 -32.20
CA ARG A 441 -30.25 9.27 -31.23
C ARG A 441 -29.63 9.46 -29.85
N SER A 442 -29.28 10.70 -29.53
CA SER A 442 -28.82 11.10 -28.20
C SER A 442 -29.34 12.49 -27.85
N ASN A 443 -29.51 12.76 -26.55
CA ASN A 443 -29.75 14.12 -26.07
C ASN A 443 -28.46 14.96 -26.02
N PHE A 444 -27.30 14.34 -26.32
CA PHE A 444 -25.96 14.93 -26.32
C PHE A 444 -25.60 15.72 -25.05
N HIS A 445 -26.32 15.48 -23.96
CA HIS A 445 -26.33 16.40 -22.82
C HIS A 445 -24.97 16.42 -22.11
N GLY A 446 -24.33 17.60 -22.07
CA GLY A 446 -23.03 17.80 -21.46
C GLY A 446 -21.84 17.19 -22.22
N LEU A 447 -22.04 16.76 -23.48
CA LEU A 447 -20.95 16.31 -24.35
C LEU A 447 -20.29 17.50 -25.04
N LYS A 448 -18.98 17.59 -24.92
CA LYS A 448 -18.13 18.49 -25.70
C LYS A 448 -17.10 17.64 -26.45
N ILE A 449 -17.45 17.18 -27.65
CA ILE A 449 -16.61 16.27 -28.46
C ILE A 449 -16.24 16.94 -29.77
N GLU A 450 -14.99 16.81 -30.17
CA GLU A 450 -14.54 17.09 -31.53
C GLU A 450 -13.84 15.86 -32.12
N PHE A 451 -14.28 15.42 -33.31
CA PHE A 451 -13.74 14.27 -34.03
C PHE A 451 -13.16 14.72 -35.37
N ARG A 452 -11.86 14.48 -35.57
CA ARG A 452 -11.10 14.89 -36.76
C ARG A 452 -10.39 13.73 -37.43
N SER A 453 -10.05 13.95 -38.69
CA SER A 453 -9.27 13.05 -39.54
C SER A 453 -7.90 13.68 -39.84
N SER A 454 -6.83 12.89 -39.82
CA SER A 454 -5.50 13.33 -40.27
C SER A 454 -5.28 13.29 -41.77
N ASP A 455 -6.31 12.93 -42.55
CA ASP A 455 -6.23 12.85 -44.01
C ASP A 455 -6.08 14.24 -44.68
N GLY A 456 -5.33 14.30 -45.77
CA GLY A 456 -5.03 15.54 -46.51
C GLY A 456 -3.60 16.07 -46.30
N ASN A 457 -3.30 17.24 -46.86
CA ASN A 457 -1.93 17.76 -46.98
C ASN A 457 -1.29 18.26 -45.68
N ASN A 458 -2.09 18.55 -44.64
CA ASN A 458 -1.60 19.17 -43.41
C ASN A 458 -1.40 18.16 -42.26
N GLY A 459 -2.03 16.98 -42.34
CA GLY A 459 -1.80 15.90 -41.38
C GLY A 459 -0.68 14.97 -41.83
N TRP A 460 -0.19 14.15 -40.90
CA TRP A 460 0.72 13.05 -41.22
C TRP A 460 0.13 11.70 -40.85
N ASP A 461 0.68 10.66 -41.45
CA ASP A 461 0.30 9.29 -41.14
C ASP A 461 0.82 8.87 -39.76
N PHE A 462 0.00 8.10 -39.03
CA PHE A 462 0.36 7.61 -37.71
C PHE A 462 -0.12 6.17 -37.50
N HIS A 463 0.52 5.49 -36.54
CA HIS A 463 0.18 4.13 -36.10
C HIS A 463 -0.11 4.06 -34.59
N ASP A 464 0.01 5.20 -33.92
CA ASP A 464 -0.13 5.39 -32.49
C ASP A 464 -1.57 5.17 -32.02
N ARG A 465 -1.70 4.56 -30.84
CA ARG A 465 -2.99 4.14 -30.28
C ARG A 465 -3.03 4.48 -28.80
N PHE A 466 -3.55 5.66 -28.50
CA PHE A 466 -3.53 6.22 -27.15
C PHE A 466 -4.90 6.73 -26.72
N ILE A 467 -5.17 6.59 -25.43
CA ILE A 467 -6.12 7.45 -24.71
C ILE A 467 -5.32 8.43 -23.85
N ILE A 468 -5.65 9.72 -23.92
CA ILE A 468 -4.89 10.82 -23.31
C ILE A 468 -5.81 11.63 -22.39
N PHE A 469 -5.30 11.98 -21.21
CA PHE A 469 -5.96 12.80 -20.21
C PHE A 469 -5.14 14.08 -20.03
N PRO A 470 -5.52 15.19 -20.68
CA PRO A 470 -4.67 16.36 -20.89
C PRO A 470 -4.48 17.25 -19.65
N TYR A 471 -5.46 17.31 -18.74
CA TYR A 471 -5.58 18.41 -17.78
C TYR A 471 -5.51 17.97 -16.31
N LEU A 472 -4.61 17.04 -15.98
CA LEU A 472 -4.39 16.58 -14.61
C LEU A 472 -3.45 17.53 -13.85
N GLU A 473 -3.55 17.57 -12.51
CA GLU A 473 -2.75 18.47 -11.66
C GLU A 473 -1.23 18.31 -11.84
N ASN A 474 -0.79 17.15 -12.35
CA ASN A 474 0.62 16.77 -12.49
C ASN A 474 1.04 16.54 -13.96
N GLY A 475 0.37 17.18 -14.92
CA GLY A 475 0.61 17.07 -16.36
C GLY A 475 -0.19 15.96 -17.05
N ALA A 476 -0.18 15.94 -18.38
CA ALA A 476 -0.96 14.98 -19.15
C ALA A 476 -0.51 13.52 -18.90
N ARG A 477 -1.48 12.61 -18.90
CA ARG A 477 -1.24 11.16 -18.83
C ARG A 477 -1.80 10.49 -20.08
N ALA A 478 -1.14 9.46 -20.58
CA ALA A 478 -1.60 8.72 -21.75
C ALA A 478 -1.45 7.22 -21.51
N TRP A 479 -2.35 6.41 -22.07
CA TRP A 479 -2.26 4.95 -22.08
C TRP A 479 -2.22 4.43 -23.50
N SER A 480 -1.18 3.66 -23.83
CA SER A 480 -1.11 2.84 -25.02
C SER A 480 -2.15 1.72 -24.94
N LEU A 481 -2.96 1.61 -25.98
CA LEU A 481 -4.04 0.64 -26.05
C LEU A 481 -3.56 -0.73 -26.56
N GLY A 482 -2.35 -0.82 -27.13
CA GLY A 482 -1.79 -2.06 -27.71
C GLY A 482 -2.53 -2.63 -28.93
N THR A 483 -3.73 -2.13 -29.22
CA THR A 483 -4.58 -2.42 -30.37
C THR A 483 -5.53 -1.25 -30.58
N SER A 484 -6.24 -1.21 -31.71
CA SER A 484 -7.24 -0.16 -31.95
C SER A 484 -8.46 -0.35 -31.06
N VAL A 485 -9.21 0.70 -30.77
CA VAL A 485 -10.38 0.66 -29.86
C VAL A 485 -11.38 -0.42 -30.31
N ASN A 486 -11.59 -0.54 -31.63
CA ASN A 486 -12.43 -1.57 -32.23
C ASN A 486 -11.91 -3.01 -32.02
N GLY A 487 -10.63 -3.17 -31.70
CA GLY A 487 -9.92 -4.44 -31.47
C GLY A 487 -9.77 -4.81 -29.99
N LEU A 488 -10.13 -3.92 -29.06
CA LEU A 488 -10.05 -4.18 -27.62
C LEU A 488 -10.77 -5.48 -27.25
N GLY A 489 -10.02 -6.38 -26.62
CA GLY A 489 -10.44 -7.69 -26.12
C GLY A 489 -10.73 -8.75 -27.19
N LYS A 490 -10.59 -8.43 -28.48
CA LYS A 490 -10.81 -9.37 -29.60
C LYS A 490 -9.56 -10.19 -29.95
N ALA A 491 -8.39 -9.67 -29.61
CA ALA A 491 -7.11 -10.33 -29.74
C ALA A 491 -6.25 -10.08 -28.49
N HIS A 492 -5.13 -10.80 -28.39
CA HIS A 492 -4.13 -10.55 -27.37
C HIS A 492 -3.57 -9.13 -27.53
N HIS A 493 -3.65 -8.34 -26.46
CA HIS A 493 -3.10 -6.98 -26.43
C HIS A 493 -2.87 -6.54 -24.98
N ILE A 494 -2.16 -5.42 -24.83
CA ILE A 494 -1.76 -4.86 -23.55
C ILE A 494 -2.24 -3.41 -23.48
N LEU A 495 -2.91 -3.06 -22.39
CA LEU A 495 -3.18 -1.67 -22.01
C LEU A 495 -2.08 -1.22 -21.05
N GLN A 496 -1.35 -0.18 -21.41
CA GLN A 496 -0.18 0.29 -20.66
C GLN A 496 -0.13 1.82 -20.60
N GLU A 497 0.03 2.38 -19.40
CA GLU A 497 0.28 3.82 -19.28
C GLU A 497 1.65 4.16 -19.89
N ALA A 498 1.76 5.25 -20.65
CA ALA A 498 3.00 5.70 -21.26
C ALA A 498 3.80 6.63 -20.33
N ASP A 499 5.12 6.43 -20.29
CA ASP A 499 6.01 7.04 -19.28
C ASP A 499 5.99 8.56 -19.31
N ASN A 500 5.91 9.11 -20.53
CA ASN A 500 5.80 10.52 -20.76
C ASN A 500 4.50 10.85 -21.50
N GLY A 501 3.38 10.79 -20.77
CA GLY A 501 2.07 11.20 -21.28
C GLY A 501 2.03 12.65 -21.76
N GLN A 502 2.91 13.52 -21.26
CA GLN A 502 3.04 14.90 -21.73
C GLN A 502 3.62 14.94 -23.16
N LEU A 503 4.65 14.16 -23.46
CA LEU A 503 5.21 14.09 -24.80
C LEU A 503 4.21 13.55 -25.84
N ILE A 504 3.38 12.57 -25.45
CA ILE A 504 2.31 12.05 -26.31
C ILE A 504 1.19 13.08 -26.49
N HIS A 505 0.84 13.79 -25.42
CA HIS A 505 -0.09 14.92 -25.48
C HIS A 505 0.41 16.01 -26.43
N ASP A 506 1.69 16.39 -26.34
CA ASP A 506 2.27 17.45 -27.16
C ASP A 506 2.33 17.03 -28.63
N ALA A 507 2.72 15.78 -28.92
CA ALA A 507 2.69 15.22 -30.28
C ALA A 507 1.26 15.11 -30.84
N PHE A 508 0.29 14.75 -30.00
CA PHE A 508 -1.12 14.77 -30.38
C PHE A 508 -1.58 16.19 -30.72
N LEU A 509 -1.21 17.18 -29.91
CA LEU A 509 -1.55 18.58 -30.15
C LEU A 509 -0.94 19.10 -31.45
N GLU A 510 0.32 18.78 -31.72
CA GLU A 510 0.99 19.16 -32.96
C GLU A 510 0.18 18.69 -34.19
N LEU A 511 -0.25 17.43 -34.18
CA LEU A 511 -1.10 16.89 -35.25
C LEU A 511 -2.50 17.49 -35.24
N TRP A 512 -3.09 17.65 -34.07
CA TRP A 512 -4.43 18.20 -33.89
C TRP A 512 -4.56 19.62 -34.43
N ASP A 513 -3.54 20.43 -34.18
CA ASP A 513 -3.45 21.82 -34.62
C ASP A 513 -3.12 21.89 -36.12
N ALA A 514 -2.26 21.01 -36.62
CA ALA A 514 -1.99 20.90 -38.06
C ALA A 514 -3.25 20.54 -38.87
N VAL A 515 -4.14 19.73 -38.27
CA VAL A 515 -5.41 19.31 -38.88
C VAL A 515 -6.61 20.16 -38.42
N ASP A 516 -6.36 21.35 -37.85
CA ASP A 516 -7.39 22.32 -37.49
C ASP A 516 -7.95 23.08 -38.70
N GLN A 517 -8.51 22.31 -39.63
CA GLN A 517 -9.14 22.82 -40.84
C GLN A 517 -10.54 22.21 -41.00
N PRO A 518 -11.51 22.96 -41.55
CA PRO A 518 -12.86 22.43 -41.79
C PRO A 518 -12.88 21.14 -42.62
N THR A 519 -11.92 21.00 -43.55
CA THR A 519 -11.74 19.81 -44.38
C THR A 519 -11.38 18.55 -43.60
N ASN A 520 -10.83 18.68 -42.39
CA ASN A 520 -10.39 17.59 -41.53
C ASN A 520 -11.45 17.22 -40.46
N LEU A 521 -12.45 18.08 -40.25
CA LEU A 521 -13.52 17.83 -39.29
C LEU A 521 -14.43 16.69 -39.75
N VAL A 522 -14.61 15.68 -38.90
CA VAL A 522 -15.57 14.57 -39.12
C VAL A 522 -16.90 14.88 -38.43
N TRP A 523 -16.85 15.30 -37.16
CA TRP A 523 -18.04 15.62 -36.39
C TRP A 523 -17.67 16.48 -35.16
N LYS A 524 -18.58 17.36 -34.73
CA LYS A 524 -18.40 18.19 -33.53
C LYS A 524 -19.72 18.35 -32.79
N GLN A 525 -19.65 18.23 -31.46
CA GLN A 525 -20.71 18.56 -30.53
C GLN A 525 -20.15 19.55 -29.50
N PRO A 526 -20.65 20.80 -29.47
CA PRO A 526 -20.10 21.86 -28.63
C PRO A 526 -20.43 21.71 -27.14
#